data_AF-A0A842LEW1-F1
#
_entry.id   AF-A0A842LEW1-F1
#
_cell.length_a   1.000
_cell.length_b   1.000
_cell.length_c   1.000
_cell.angle_alpha   90.00
_cell.angle_beta   90.00
_cell.angle_gamma   90.00
#
_symmetry.space_group_name_H-M   'P 1'
#
loop_
_entity.id
_entity.type
_entity.pdbx_description
1 polymer ?
#
loop_
_entity_poly.entity_id
_entity_poly.type
_entity_poly.pdbx_seq_one_letter_code
_entity_poly.pdbx_strand_id
1 'polypeptide(L)'
;MKANRSGNDEDRNQVEFDCPECGTHIVGEVSKCPKCGVEFVIEEVIEVECPNCRAVVPADLERCPKCNAKLEISKEGAGEVKTSMKGEVGAMGTTIEEPSAKAEEREAEEKEIELRKQFPLLVEEVKSLLALANEFNIEVNEAKRFIDKAVRAGKQRDVTSAVNFVQESLARARETIEEKIAREIEYLEKLVEVSSQTGSDPKVILQSIEAIKAKRNGGDLKGALIEIRNAKSVAEQITGRYVEASEMCEALEKLIKNSEYLYVDVREARRLLNEARDAGKHGDWTMMGVLAKKGREELLKMLPEVLREELKKSKEALLDAKAEGKDVSSLIKILKDGAVAFKRNDIEETLERLVEFKAEMKRLS
;
A
#
# COMPACT_ATOMS: atom_id res chain seq x y z
N MET A 1 -44.34 49.36 -11.55
CA MET A 1 -44.25 47.98 -12.08
C MET A 1 -42.98 47.38 -11.49
N LYS A 2 -42.97 46.77 -10.30
CA LYS A 2 -43.36 45.39 -9.95
C LYS A 2 -42.84 44.31 -10.93
N ALA A 3 -41.79 43.61 -10.51
CA ALA A 3 -41.54 42.14 -10.56
C ALA A 3 -40.10 41.92 -10.06
N ASN A 4 -39.82 41.59 -8.79
CA ASN A 4 -39.99 40.30 -8.12
C ASN A 4 -39.51 39.06 -8.92
N ARG A 5 -38.29 38.63 -8.61
CA ARG A 5 -37.83 37.23 -8.44
C ARG A 5 -36.95 37.30 -7.19
N SER A 6 -37.28 36.83 -5.98
CA SER A 6 -37.84 35.55 -5.53
C SER A 6 -37.04 34.37 -6.05
N GLY A 7 -36.19 33.79 -5.20
CA GLY A 7 -35.53 32.51 -5.47
C GLY A 7 -34.32 32.21 -4.57
N ASN A 8 -34.63 31.72 -3.36
CA ASN A 8 -33.83 30.83 -2.50
C ASN A 8 -32.54 31.33 -1.83
N ASP A 9 -32.72 31.99 -0.68
CA ASP A 9 -31.81 31.91 0.47
C ASP A 9 -31.88 30.50 1.13
N GLU A 10 -31.46 29.45 0.42
CA GLU A 10 -31.44 28.06 0.95
C GLU A 10 -30.09 27.33 0.84
N ASP A 11 -28.99 27.98 0.45
CA ASP A 11 -27.74 27.27 0.13
C ASP A 11 -26.53 27.70 0.99
N ARG A 12 -26.74 27.93 2.29
CA ARG A 12 -25.67 28.31 3.23
C ARG A 12 -25.00 27.16 3.98
N ASN A 13 -25.11 25.93 3.50
CA ASN A 13 -24.42 24.78 4.12
C ASN A 13 -24.06 23.67 3.11
N GLN A 14 -23.58 24.03 1.91
CA GLN A 14 -22.92 23.02 1.07
C GLN A 14 -21.54 22.71 1.68
N VAL A 15 -21.40 21.50 2.21
CA VAL A 15 -20.12 20.99 2.73
C VAL A 15 -19.21 20.76 1.53
N GLU A 16 -18.13 21.55 1.45
CA GLU A 16 -17.08 21.40 0.45
C GLU A 16 -15.85 20.77 1.10
N PHE A 17 -15.36 19.68 0.51
CA PHE A 17 -14.17 19.00 1.01
C PHE A 17 -13.46 18.23 -0.09
N ASP A 18 -12.16 17.99 0.09
CA ASP A 18 -11.39 17.16 -0.82
C ASP A 18 -11.34 15.73 -0.31
N CYS A 19 -11.62 14.77 -1.19
CA CYS A 19 -11.51 13.35 -0.86
C CYS A 19 -10.08 13.01 -0.41
N PRO A 20 -9.87 12.47 0.81
CA PRO A 20 -8.52 12.24 1.35
C PRO A 20 -7.75 11.16 0.58
N GLU A 21 -8.44 10.25 -0.12
CA GLU A 21 -7.80 9.16 -0.87
C GLU A 21 -7.36 9.56 -2.27
N CYS A 22 -8.05 10.50 -2.93
CA CYS A 22 -7.79 10.79 -4.35
C CYS A 22 -7.75 12.28 -4.73
N GLY A 23 -7.90 13.17 -3.75
CA GLY A 23 -7.84 14.63 -3.92
C GLY A 23 -8.96 15.20 -4.78
N THR A 24 -10.07 14.49 -4.93
CA THR A 24 -11.23 14.98 -5.71
C THR A 24 -12.02 15.95 -4.87
N HIS A 25 -12.24 17.15 -5.41
CA HIS A 25 -13.08 18.15 -4.79
C HIS A 25 -14.55 17.73 -4.84
N ILE A 26 -15.21 17.74 -3.69
CA ILE A 26 -16.58 17.29 -3.50
C ILE A 26 -17.39 18.46 -2.97
N VAL A 27 -18.56 18.65 -3.57
CA VAL A 27 -19.51 19.71 -3.23
C VAL A 27 -20.83 19.05 -2.85
N GLY A 28 -21.29 19.29 -1.62
CA GLY A 28 -22.55 18.76 -1.08
C GLY A 28 -22.40 17.45 -0.28
N GLU A 29 -23.52 16.94 0.21
CA GLU A 29 -23.55 15.72 1.04
C GLU A 29 -23.52 14.47 0.15
N VAL A 30 -22.35 13.84 0.04
CA VAL A 30 -22.19 12.52 -0.59
C VAL A 30 -21.63 11.55 0.44
N SER A 31 -22.14 10.32 0.45
CA SER A 31 -21.66 9.24 1.33
C SER A 31 -20.51 8.43 0.75
N LYS A 32 -20.19 8.64 -0.55
CA LYS A 32 -19.06 8.01 -1.25
C LYS A 32 -18.40 8.96 -2.23
N CYS A 33 -17.09 8.85 -2.40
CA CYS A 33 -16.38 9.61 -3.43
C CYS A 33 -16.79 9.12 -4.83
N PRO A 34 -17.25 10.00 -5.74
CA PRO A 34 -17.63 9.60 -7.09
C PRO A 34 -16.45 9.15 -7.96
N LYS A 35 -15.19 9.45 -7.58
CA LYS A 35 -14.00 9.10 -8.35
C LYS A 35 -13.30 7.82 -7.88
N CYS A 36 -13.16 7.62 -6.57
CA CYS A 36 -12.45 6.43 -6.03
C CYS A 36 -13.34 5.47 -5.24
N GLY A 37 -14.61 5.82 -5.01
CA GLY A 37 -15.58 4.94 -4.33
C GLY A 37 -15.39 4.80 -2.82
N VAL A 38 -14.45 5.52 -2.20
CA VAL A 38 -14.27 5.51 -0.74
C VAL A 38 -15.54 6.02 -0.05
N GLU A 39 -16.00 5.28 0.97
CA GLU A 39 -17.13 5.68 1.82
C GLU A 39 -16.70 6.76 2.82
N PHE A 40 -17.45 7.85 2.89
CA PHE A 40 -17.26 8.89 3.89
C PHE A 40 -18.04 8.53 5.14
N VAL A 41 -17.33 8.28 6.23
CA VAL A 41 -17.93 8.18 7.56
C VAL A 41 -17.98 9.59 8.13
N ILE A 42 -19.08 10.30 7.88
CA ILE A 42 -19.34 11.59 8.53
C ILE A 42 -19.85 11.24 9.94
N GLU A 43 -18.94 11.16 10.90
CA GLU A 43 -19.34 11.11 12.31
C GLU A 43 -19.89 12.48 12.68
N GLU A 44 -21.17 12.57 13.05
CA GLU A 44 -21.75 13.80 13.61
C GLU A 44 -20.95 14.21 14.85
N VAL A 45 -20.21 15.31 14.73
CA VAL A 45 -19.46 15.89 15.84
C VAL A 45 -20.46 16.57 16.76
N ILE A 46 -20.85 15.87 17.83
CA ILE A 46 -21.67 16.47 18.88
C ILE A 46 -20.84 17.58 19.53
N GLU A 47 -21.30 18.83 19.44
CA GLU A 47 -20.66 19.97 20.09
C GLU A 47 -21.20 20.15 21.52
N VAL A 48 -20.31 20.38 22.47
CA VAL A 48 -20.65 20.64 23.87
C VAL A 48 -20.03 21.96 24.35
N GLU A 49 -20.75 22.70 25.19
CA GLU A 49 -20.20 23.90 25.82
C GLU A 49 -19.35 23.54 27.03
N CYS A 50 -18.10 24.03 27.06
CA CYS A 50 -17.24 23.85 28.22
C CYS A 50 -17.84 24.57 29.46
N PRO A 51 -18.11 23.87 30.57
CA PRO A 51 -18.75 24.48 31.75
C PRO A 51 -17.89 25.54 32.43
N ASN A 52 -16.57 25.54 32.19
CA ASN A 52 -15.64 26.46 32.84
C ASN A 52 -15.38 27.75 32.02
N CYS A 53 -15.33 27.67 30.69
CA CYS A 53 -15.00 28.84 29.86
C CYS A 53 -16.00 29.14 28.74
N ARG A 54 -17.07 28.36 28.63
CA ARG A 54 -18.15 28.45 27.63
C ARG A 54 -17.67 28.39 26.17
N ALA A 55 -16.49 27.83 25.93
CA ALA A 55 -16.07 27.52 24.57
C ALA A 55 -16.88 26.32 24.06
N VAL A 56 -17.46 26.45 22.87
CA VAL A 56 -18.07 25.34 22.14
C VAL A 56 -16.94 24.46 21.61
N VAL A 57 -16.94 23.19 22.00
CA VAL A 57 -15.87 22.24 21.71
C VAL A 57 -16.47 20.87 21.37
N PRO A 58 -15.81 20.07 20.54
CA PRO A 58 -16.24 18.70 20.24
C PRO A 58 -16.38 17.83 21.50
N ALA A 59 -17.42 16.98 21.55
CA ALA A 59 -17.75 16.08 22.66
C ALA A 59 -16.75 14.93 22.86
N ASP A 60 -15.83 14.70 21.92
CA ASP A 60 -14.79 13.67 22.02
C ASP A 60 -13.54 14.14 22.77
N LEU A 61 -13.46 15.42 23.14
CA LEU A 61 -12.32 15.97 23.86
C LEU A 61 -12.41 15.73 25.37
N GLU A 62 -11.41 15.06 25.95
CA GLU A 62 -11.32 14.87 27.41
C GLU A 62 -11.04 16.18 28.16
N ARG A 63 -10.45 17.17 27.49
CA ARG A 63 -10.09 18.48 28.06
C ARG A 63 -10.39 19.61 27.07
N CYS A 64 -10.92 20.71 27.59
CA CYS A 64 -11.18 21.90 26.80
C CYS A 64 -9.85 22.53 26.34
N PRO A 65 -9.60 22.72 25.03
CA PRO A 65 -8.36 23.32 24.53
C PRO A 65 -8.16 24.78 24.96
N LYS A 66 -9.21 25.49 25.36
CA LYS A 66 -9.13 26.91 25.75
C LYS A 66 -8.75 27.12 27.21
N CYS A 67 -9.24 26.28 28.12
CA CYS A 67 -9.02 26.45 29.57
C CYS A 67 -8.48 25.21 30.28
N ASN A 68 -8.23 24.13 29.53
CA ASN A 68 -7.73 22.84 30.00
C ASN A 68 -8.59 22.14 31.06
N ALA A 69 -9.83 22.59 31.24
CA ALA A 69 -10.81 21.96 32.13
C ALA A 69 -11.24 20.61 31.57
N LYS A 70 -11.37 19.62 32.46
CA LYS A 70 -11.84 18.28 32.10
C LYS A 70 -13.33 18.36 31.70
N LEU A 71 -13.68 17.78 30.56
CA LEU A 71 -15.06 17.74 30.05
C LEU A 71 -15.65 16.38 30.43
N GLU A 72 -16.69 16.38 31.28
CA GLU A 72 -17.40 15.15 31.66
C GLU A 72 -18.74 15.13 30.92
N ILE A 73 -18.90 14.19 29.99
CA ILE A 73 -20.13 14.03 29.19
C ILE A 73 -20.84 12.78 29.68
N SER A 74 -21.92 12.98 30.43
CA SER A 74 -22.81 11.93 30.90
C SER A 74 -23.65 11.43 29.72
N LYS A 75 -23.34 10.25 29.18
CA LYS A 75 -24.26 9.55 28.26
C LYS A 75 -25.42 8.95 29.07
N GLU A 76 -26.44 9.74 29.35
CA GLU A 76 -27.73 9.24 29.86
C GLU A 76 -28.86 9.81 29.01
N GLY A 77 -29.57 8.90 28.33
CA GLY A 77 -30.68 9.25 27.43
C GLY A 77 -31.35 8.02 26.83
N ALA A 78 -31.93 7.15 27.65
CA ALA A 78 -33.02 6.26 27.26
C ALA A 78 -33.88 5.97 28.50
N GLY A 79 -35.15 6.36 28.41
CA GLY A 79 -36.05 6.55 29.55
C GLY A 79 -36.68 5.29 30.16
N GLU A 80 -37.41 5.59 31.22
CA GLU A 80 -38.12 4.75 32.19
C GLU A 80 -39.18 3.81 31.58
N VAL A 81 -39.44 2.66 32.25
CA VAL A 81 -40.80 2.29 32.69
C VAL A 81 -40.73 1.51 34.01
N LYS A 82 -41.37 2.05 35.05
CA LYS A 82 -41.72 1.34 36.29
C LYS A 82 -43.00 0.54 36.08
N THR A 83 -43.05 -0.72 36.53
CA THR A 83 -44.27 -1.26 37.15
C THR A 83 -43.90 -2.16 38.32
N SER A 84 -44.59 -1.93 39.43
CA SER A 84 -44.53 -2.66 40.68
C SER A 84 -45.69 -3.63 40.71
N MET A 85 -45.47 -4.91 40.97
CA MET A 85 -46.47 -5.77 41.63
C MET A 85 -45.76 -6.76 42.56
N LYS A 86 -46.18 -6.74 43.83
CA LYS A 86 -45.84 -7.68 44.88
C LYS A 86 -46.46 -9.05 44.60
N GLY A 87 -45.78 -10.10 45.03
CA GLY A 87 -46.35 -11.44 45.18
C GLY A 87 -45.37 -12.36 45.90
N GLU A 88 -45.55 -12.52 47.21
CA GLU A 88 -44.97 -13.62 47.98
C GLU A 88 -45.63 -14.94 47.54
N VAL A 89 -44.83 -15.99 47.33
CA VAL A 89 -44.95 -17.31 48.01
C VAL A 89 -43.76 -18.18 47.61
N GLY A 90 -43.19 -18.86 48.59
CA GLY A 90 -41.93 -19.57 48.46
C GLY A 90 -42.01 -20.95 47.83
N ALA A 91 -40.85 -21.52 47.56
CA ALA A 91 -40.58 -22.95 47.68
C ALA A 91 -39.07 -23.16 47.70
N MET A 92 -38.64 -23.93 48.69
CA MET A 92 -37.28 -24.40 48.91
C MET A 92 -36.81 -25.18 47.67
N GLY A 93 -35.76 -24.69 47.01
CA GLY A 93 -35.09 -25.38 45.90
C GLY A 93 -33.60 -25.30 46.11
N THR A 94 -33.02 -26.31 46.76
CA THR A 94 -31.58 -26.48 46.91
C THR A 94 -30.98 -26.80 45.54
N THR A 95 -30.52 -25.78 44.82
CA THR A 95 -29.63 -25.98 43.67
C THR A 95 -28.24 -26.27 44.20
N ILE A 96 -27.81 -27.51 43.99
CA ILE A 96 -26.41 -27.91 44.07
C ILE A 96 -25.72 -27.20 42.91
N GLU A 97 -25.06 -26.07 43.18
CA GLU A 97 -24.13 -25.47 42.22
C GLU A 97 -22.95 -26.43 42.05
N GLU A 98 -22.78 -26.94 40.83
CA GLU A 98 -21.63 -27.76 40.44
C GLU A 98 -20.32 -26.94 40.61
N PRO A 99 -19.24 -27.52 41.15
CA PRO A 99 -17.99 -26.79 41.41
C PRO A 99 -17.23 -26.32 40.15
N SER A 100 -17.64 -26.76 38.96
CA SER A 100 -16.91 -26.60 37.70
C SER A 100 -16.97 -25.19 37.11
N ALA A 101 -18.15 -24.56 37.11
CA ALA A 101 -18.34 -23.25 36.47
C ALA A 101 -17.57 -22.11 37.16
N LYS A 102 -17.47 -22.16 38.50
CA LYS A 102 -16.69 -21.20 39.31
C LYS A 102 -15.18 -21.35 39.13
N ALA A 103 -14.70 -22.52 38.70
CA ALA A 103 -13.28 -22.73 38.41
C ALA A 103 -12.91 -22.14 37.04
N GLU A 104 -13.78 -22.32 36.03
CA GLU A 104 -13.59 -21.79 34.67
C GLU A 104 -13.64 -20.25 34.62
N GLU A 105 -14.57 -19.62 35.37
CA GLU A 105 -14.66 -18.16 35.45
C GLU A 105 -13.41 -17.53 36.11
N ARG A 106 -12.86 -18.17 37.14
CA ARG A 106 -11.62 -17.71 37.80
C ARG A 106 -10.40 -17.85 36.89
N GLU A 107 -10.32 -18.94 36.13
CA GLU A 107 -9.23 -19.17 35.19
C GLU A 107 -9.26 -18.17 34.02
N ALA A 108 -10.45 -17.77 33.56
CA ALA A 108 -10.63 -16.74 32.54
C ALA A 108 -10.21 -15.34 33.04
N GLU A 109 -10.57 -15.00 34.28
CA GLU A 109 -10.19 -13.72 34.90
C GLU A 109 -8.66 -13.63 35.14
N GLU A 110 -8.03 -14.72 35.59
CA GLU A 110 -6.56 -14.80 35.71
C GLU A 110 -5.86 -14.63 34.36
N LYS A 111 -6.36 -15.27 33.29
CA LYS A 111 -5.84 -15.10 31.92
C LYS A 111 -5.99 -13.67 31.42
N GLU A 112 -7.12 -13.01 31.69
CA GLU A 112 -7.33 -11.63 31.29
C GLU A 112 -6.38 -10.66 32.00
N ILE A 113 -6.13 -10.87 33.30
CA ILE A 113 -5.15 -10.10 34.07
C ILE A 113 -3.75 -10.26 33.49
N GLU A 114 -3.37 -11.47 33.08
CA GLU A 114 -2.07 -11.73 32.48
C GLU A 114 -1.93 -11.07 31.09
N LEU A 115 -2.97 -11.17 30.25
CA LEU A 115 -3.04 -10.49 28.95
C LEU A 115 -2.88 -8.97 29.09
N ARG A 116 -3.50 -8.35 30.11
CA ARG A 116 -3.35 -6.92 30.41
C ARG A 116 -1.91 -6.52 30.75
N LYS A 117 -1.15 -7.41 31.41
CA LYS A 117 0.27 -7.16 31.73
C LYS A 117 1.18 -7.31 30.51
N GLN A 118 0.86 -8.24 29.61
CA GLN A 118 1.64 -8.49 28.40
C GLN A 118 1.40 -7.44 27.30
N PHE A 119 0.19 -6.86 27.26
CA PHE A 119 -0.21 -5.94 26.20
C PHE A 119 0.76 -4.76 25.97
N PRO A 120 1.23 -4.03 27.00
CA PRO A 120 2.19 -2.94 26.79
C PRO A 120 3.53 -3.40 26.19
N LEU A 121 4.02 -4.57 26.59
CA LEU A 121 5.26 -5.14 26.06
C LEU A 121 5.12 -5.49 24.58
N LEU A 122 4.00 -6.11 24.21
CA LEU A 122 3.69 -6.46 22.82
C LEU A 122 3.55 -5.20 21.94
N VAL A 123 2.93 -4.14 22.46
CA VAL A 123 2.79 -2.87 21.75
C VAL A 123 4.16 -2.23 21.49
N GLU A 124 5.07 -2.24 22.46
CA GLU A 124 6.43 -1.73 22.26
C GLU A 124 7.23 -2.58 21.26
N GLU A 125 7.07 -3.90 21.29
CA GLU A 125 7.68 -4.79 20.30
C GLU A 125 7.16 -4.50 18.88
N VAL A 126 5.84 -4.30 18.71
CA VAL A 126 5.28 -3.96 17.39
C VAL A 126 5.84 -2.63 16.91
N LYS A 127 5.86 -1.61 17.76
CA LYS A 127 6.39 -0.30 17.39
C LYS A 127 7.83 -0.39 16.92
N SER A 128 8.67 -1.14 17.64
CA SER A 128 10.06 -1.39 17.28
C SER A 128 10.17 -2.05 15.91
N LEU A 129 9.37 -3.08 15.66
CA LEU A 129 9.38 -3.83 14.40
C LEU A 129 8.86 -3.00 13.22
N LEU A 130 7.81 -2.19 13.42
CA LEU A 130 7.29 -1.26 12.41
C LEU A 130 8.29 -0.12 12.12
N ALA A 131 8.98 0.38 13.13
CA ALA A 131 10.03 1.38 12.95
C ALA A 131 11.20 0.81 12.13
N LEU A 132 11.57 -0.45 12.39
CA LEU A 132 12.57 -1.16 11.58
C LEU A 132 12.09 -1.32 10.13
N ALA A 133 10.85 -1.75 9.91
CA ALA A 133 10.28 -1.86 8.56
C ALA A 133 10.36 -0.50 7.83
N ASN A 134 10.02 0.60 8.50
CA ASN A 134 10.11 1.94 7.94
C ASN A 134 11.56 2.37 7.64
N GLU A 135 12.51 2.12 8.54
CA GLU A 135 13.94 2.44 8.35
C GLU A 135 14.51 1.79 7.08
N PHE A 136 14.01 0.61 6.71
CA PHE A 136 14.44 -0.16 5.55
C PHE A 136 13.44 -0.12 4.37
N ASN A 137 12.45 0.78 4.42
CA ASN A 137 11.41 0.94 3.40
C ASN A 137 10.70 -0.39 3.02
N ILE A 138 10.35 -1.19 4.04
CA ILE A 138 9.62 -2.45 3.89
C ILE A 138 8.14 -2.20 4.14
N GLU A 139 7.30 -2.51 3.15
CA GLU A 139 5.85 -2.34 3.27
C GLU A 139 5.21 -3.45 4.12
N VAL A 140 4.61 -3.06 5.25
CA VAL A 140 3.97 -3.96 6.22
C VAL A 140 2.47 -3.66 6.36
N ASN A 141 1.76 -3.58 5.23
CA ASN A 141 0.37 -3.14 5.16
C ASN A 141 -0.59 -4.04 5.94
N GLU A 142 -0.39 -5.36 5.93
CA GLU A 142 -1.23 -6.29 6.68
C GLU A 142 -1.05 -6.13 8.20
N ALA A 143 0.18 -5.95 8.67
CA ALA A 143 0.46 -5.69 10.08
C ALA A 143 -0.25 -4.41 10.56
N LYS A 144 -0.21 -3.33 9.77
CA LYS A 144 -0.91 -2.07 10.08
C LYS A 144 -2.43 -2.27 10.23
N ARG A 145 -3.06 -3.07 9.36
CA ARG A 145 -4.50 -3.40 9.46
C ARG A 145 -4.85 -4.13 10.76
N PHE A 146 -3.96 -4.98 11.26
CA PHE A 146 -4.16 -5.64 12.55
C PHE A 146 -4.03 -4.66 13.72
N ILE A 147 -3.16 -3.66 13.63
CA ILE A 147 -3.09 -2.60 14.64
C ILE A 147 -4.38 -1.77 14.69
N ASP A 148 -4.97 -1.44 13.54
CA ASP A 148 -6.26 -0.73 13.52
C ASP A 148 -7.36 -1.55 14.20
N LYS A 149 -7.38 -2.87 14.00
CA LYS A 149 -8.29 -3.78 14.70
C LYS A 149 -8.01 -3.84 16.21
N ALA A 150 -6.74 -3.88 16.61
CA ALA A 150 -6.34 -3.85 18.02
C ALA A 150 -6.80 -2.58 18.72
N VAL A 151 -6.65 -1.42 18.06
CA VAL A 151 -7.10 -0.12 18.59
C VAL A 151 -8.62 -0.10 18.75
N ARG A 152 -9.38 -0.63 17.77
CA ARG A 152 -10.86 -0.73 17.88
C ARG A 152 -11.29 -1.64 19.02
N ALA A 153 -10.66 -2.80 19.18
CA ALA A 153 -10.92 -3.72 20.29
C ALA A 153 -10.60 -3.07 21.66
N GLY A 154 -9.48 -2.36 21.75
CA GLY A 154 -9.10 -1.59 22.95
C GLY A 154 -10.11 -0.51 23.33
N LYS A 155 -10.66 0.22 22.35
CA LYS A 155 -11.75 1.21 22.57
C LYS A 155 -13.02 0.54 23.12
N GLN A 156 -13.28 -0.70 22.75
CA GLN A 156 -14.41 -1.50 23.23
C GLN A 156 -14.12 -2.20 24.57
N ARG A 157 -12.95 -1.96 25.17
CA ARG A 157 -12.46 -2.64 26.39
C ARG A 157 -12.32 -4.16 26.23
N ASP A 158 -12.23 -4.65 25.00
CA ASP A 158 -11.94 -6.05 24.68
C ASP A 158 -10.42 -6.24 24.62
N VAL A 159 -9.83 -6.52 25.78
CA VAL A 159 -8.37 -6.70 25.91
C VAL A 159 -7.91 -7.96 25.19
N THR A 160 -8.68 -9.04 25.25
CA THR A 160 -8.32 -10.34 24.65
C THR A 160 -8.17 -10.21 23.14
N SER A 161 -9.16 -9.61 22.46
CA SER A 161 -9.05 -9.36 21.02
C SER A 161 -7.95 -8.36 20.70
N ALA A 162 -7.76 -7.31 21.52
CA ALA A 162 -6.68 -6.35 21.31
C ALA A 162 -5.30 -7.01 21.36
N VAL A 163 -5.03 -7.87 22.35
CA VAL A 163 -3.77 -8.63 22.46
C VAL A 163 -3.58 -9.55 21.26
N ASN A 164 -4.61 -10.32 20.89
CA ASN A 164 -4.56 -11.23 19.74
C ASN A 164 -4.22 -10.48 18.44
N PHE A 165 -4.85 -9.31 18.20
CA PHE A 165 -4.54 -8.50 17.02
C PHE A 165 -3.13 -7.92 17.05
N VAL A 166 -2.61 -7.52 18.21
CA VAL A 166 -1.20 -7.07 18.33
C VAL A 166 -0.23 -8.21 18.05
N GLN A 167 -0.49 -9.42 18.57
CA GLN A 167 0.32 -10.61 18.28
C GLN A 167 0.29 -10.96 16.79
N GLU A 168 -0.88 -10.91 16.15
CA GLU A 168 -0.99 -11.15 14.71
C GLU A 168 -0.24 -10.09 13.90
N SER A 169 -0.29 -8.82 14.33
CA SER A 169 0.52 -7.75 13.73
C SER A 169 2.02 -8.03 13.85
N LEU A 170 2.50 -8.50 15.01
CA LEU A 170 3.91 -8.88 15.20
C LEU A 170 4.32 -9.99 14.23
N ALA A 171 3.52 -11.05 14.17
CA ALA A 171 3.79 -12.20 13.32
C ALA A 171 3.88 -11.78 11.84
N ARG A 172 2.92 -11.00 11.35
CA ARG A 172 2.88 -10.53 9.95
C ARG A 172 4.02 -9.58 9.61
N ALA A 173 4.34 -8.64 10.49
CA ALA A 173 5.47 -7.75 10.27
C ALA A 173 6.81 -8.52 10.24
N ARG A 174 6.98 -9.50 11.14
CA ARG A 174 8.17 -10.35 11.20
C ARG A 174 8.30 -11.19 9.94
N GLU A 175 7.24 -11.88 9.54
CA GLU A 175 7.16 -12.67 8.31
C GLU A 175 7.56 -11.84 7.08
N THR A 176 6.96 -10.65 6.93
CA THR A 176 7.26 -9.74 5.81
C THR A 176 8.74 -9.32 5.76
N ILE A 177 9.33 -9.01 6.92
CA ILE A 177 10.75 -8.65 7.02
C ILE A 177 11.64 -9.85 6.70
N GLU A 178 11.31 -11.04 7.20
CA GLU A 178 12.05 -12.27 6.92
C GLU A 178 12.01 -12.66 5.44
N GLU A 179 10.85 -12.53 4.79
CA GLU A 179 10.71 -12.72 3.35
C GLU A 179 11.55 -11.72 2.55
N LYS A 180 11.58 -10.46 2.98
CA LYS A 180 12.47 -9.45 2.38
C LYS A 180 13.93 -9.87 2.52
N ILE A 181 14.38 -10.27 3.71
CA ILE A 181 15.74 -10.77 3.94
C ILE A 181 16.03 -11.98 3.03
N ALA A 182 15.10 -12.92 2.89
CA ALA A 182 15.26 -14.10 2.04
C ALA A 182 15.46 -13.73 0.56
N ARG A 183 14.65 -12.81 0.03
CA ARG A 183 14.80 -12.30 -1.35
C ARG A 183 16.15 -11.61 -1.56
N GLU A 184 16.63 -10.88 -0.56
CA GLU A 184 17.92 -10.19 -0.66
C GLU A 184 19.11 -11.16 -0.62
N ILE A 185 19.01 -12.24 0.15
CA ILE A 185 19.99 -13.34 0.11
C ILE A 185 20.03 -13.95 -1.29
N GLU A 186 18.88 -14.28 -1.89
CA GLU A 186 18.81 -14.83 -3.24
C GLU A 186 19.44 -13.89 -4.28
N TYR A 187 19.21 -12.58 -4.14
CA TYR A 187 19.83 -11.57 -4.99
C TYR A 187 21.36 -11.56 -4.85
N LEU A 188 21.89 -11.59 -3.62
CA LEU A 188 23.34 -11.65 -3.39
C LEU A 188 23.96 -12.96 -3.92
N GLU A 189 23.25 -14.09 -3.82
CA GLU A 189 23.69 -15.38 -4.38
C GLU A 189 23.80 -15.32 -5.91
N LYS A 190 22.89 -14.61 -6.60
CA LYS A 190 23.02 -14.34 -8.05
C LYS A 190 24.27 -13.52 -8.36
N LEU A 191 24.58 -12.51 -7.53
CA LEU A 191 25.80 -11.71 -7.72
C LEU A 191 27.09 -12.49 -7.45
N VAL A 192 27.06 -13.49 -6.58
CA VAL A 192 28.17 -14.45 -6.40
C VAL A 192 28.43 -15.24 -7.68
N GLU A 193 27.38 -15.74 -8.33
CA GLU A 193 27.50 -16.46 -9.60
C GLU A 193 28.15 -15.57 -10.67
N VAL A 194 27.68 -14.33 -10.79
CA VAL A 194 28.22 -13.31 -11.70
C VAL A 194 29.68 -12.97 -11.40
N SER A 195 30.03 -12.76 -10.13
CA SER A 195 31.41 -12.49 -9.70
C SER A 195 32.35 -13.64 -10.08
N SER A 196 31.89 -14.88 -9.86
CA SER A 196 32.66 -16.09 -10.18
C SER A 196 32.93 -16.23 -11.68
N GLN A 197 31.96 -15.88 -12.55
CA GLN A 197 32.10 -15.91 -14.00
C GLN A 197 33.15 -14.91 -14.53
N THR A 198 33.51 -13.89 -13.76
CA THR A 198 34.47 -12.84 -14.16
C THR A 198 35.84 -12.95 -13.51
N GLY A 199 36.08 -14.03 -12.75
CA GLY A 199 37.34 -14.23 -12.05
C GLY A 199 37.57 -13.24 -10.91
N SER A 200 36.56 -12.45 -10.53
CA SER A 200 36.56 -11.71 -9.27
C SER A 200 36.34 -12.69 -8.11
N ASP A 201 36.96 -12.45 -6.96
CA ASP A 201 36.81 -13.33 -5.80
C ASP A 201 35.43 -13.13 -5.14
N PRO A 202 34.50 -14.11 -5.21
CA PRO A 202 33.17 -13.98 -4.61
C PRO A 202 33.19 -14.11 -3.08
N LYS A 203 34.33 -14.44 -2.48
CA LYS A 203 34.45 -14.77 -1.06
C LYS A 203 33.91 -13.69 -0.13
N VAL A 204 34.09 -12.41 -0.46
CA VAL A 204 33.58 -11.31 0.37
C VAL A 204 32.05 -11.32 0.40
N ILE A 205 31.39 -11.53 -0.74
CA ILE A 205 29.93 -11.59 -0.83
C ILE A 205 29.41 -12.86 -0.12
N LEU A 206 30.10 -14.00 -0.30
CA LEU A 206 29.77 -15.26 0.38
C LEU A 206 29.82 -15.12 1.91
N GLN A 207 30.87 -14.49 2.44
CA GLN A 207 31.01 -14.24 3.88
C GLN A 207 29.88 -13.34 4.41
N SER A 208 29.50 -12.30 3.65
CA SER A 208 28.34 -11.48 4.00
C SER A 208 27.03 -12.27 3.99
N ILE A 209 26.81 -13.14 3.00
CA ILE A 209 25.62 -14.01 2.95
C ILE A 209 25.55 -14.92 4.18
N GLU A 210 26.66 -15.55 4.57
CA GLU A 210 26.74 -16.38 5.78
C GLU A 210 26.43 -15.57 7.04
N ALA A 211 26.96 -14.35 7.16
CA ALA A 211 26.67 -13.45 8.27
C ALA A 211 25.19 -13.04 8.32
N ILE A 212 24.56 -12.74 7.17
CA ILE A 212 23.13 -12.44 7.07
C ILE A 212 22.29 -13.65 7.51
N LYS A 213 22.62 -14.85 7.03
CA LYS A 213 21.95 -16.10 7.40
C LYS A 213 22.06 -16.39 8.90
N ALA A 214 23.24 -16.18 9.48
CA ALA A 214 23.45 -16.35 10.92
C ALA A 214 22.63 -15.36 11.76
N LYS A 215 22.60 -14.07 11.39
CA LYS A 215 21.80 -13.04 12.07
C LYS A 215 20.30 -13.31 11.95
N ARG A 216 19.83 -13.69 10.75
CA ARG A 216 18.45 -14.10 10.51
C ARG A 216 18.05 -15.29 11.40
N ASN A 217 18.86 -16.35 11.44
CA ASN A 217 18.60 -17.54 12.25
C ASN A 217 18.66 -17.25 13.75
N GLY A 218 19.47 -16.26 14.16
CA GLY A 218 19.53 -15.77 15.55
C GLY A 218 18.40 -14.80 15.93
N GLY A 219 17.48 -14.47 15.01
CA GLY A 219 16.39 -13.52 15.23
C GLY A 219 16.80 -12.03 15.20
N ASP A 220 18.07 -11.72 14.88
CA ASP A 220 18.58 -10.36 14.73
C ASP A 220 18.26 -9.81 13.32
N LEU A 221 16.97 -9.49 13.11
CA LEU A 221 16.48 -8.95 11.84
C LEU A 221 17.14 -7.62 11.49
N LYS A 222 17.37 -6.75 12.48
CA LYS A 222 18.01 -5.45 12.25
C LYS A 222 19.45 -5.62 11.79
N GLY A 223 20.23 -6.45 12.48
CA GLY A 223 21.60 -6.73 12.07
C GLY A 223 21.68 -7.39 10.70
N ALA A 224 20.72 -8.27 10.36
CA ALA A 224 20.65 -8.89 9.03
C ALA A 224 20.39 -7.83 7.93
N LEU A 225 19.46 -6.90 8.15
CA LEU A 225 19.16 -5.81 7.20
C LEU A 225 20.32 -4.83 7.03
N ILE A 226 21.04 -4.50 8.12
CA ILE A 226 22.27 -3.68 8.05
C ILE A 226 23.34 -4.41 7.23
N GLU A 227 23.53 -5.71 7.47
CA GLU A 227 24.50 -6.51 6.74
C GLU A 227 24.15 -6.60 5.25
N ILE A 228 22.86 -6.75 4.90
CA ILE A 228 22.38 -6.70 3.51
C ILE A 228 22.77 -5.39 2.85
N ARG A 229 22.55 -4.24 3.51
CA ARG A 229 22.89 -2.92 2.96
C ARG A 229 24.38 -2.83 2.62
N ASN A 230 25.25 -3.32 3.52
CA ASN A 230 26.70 -3.32 3.31
C ASN A 230 27.11 -4.31 2.20
N ALA A 231 26.57 -5.52 2.23
CA ALA A 231 26.83 -6.57 1.25
C ALA A 231 26.46 -6.12 -0.16
N LYS A 232 25.33 -5.42 -0.33
CA LYS A 232 24.93 -4.83 -1.60
C LYS A 232 25.94 -3.82 -2.12
N SER A 233 26.40 -2.90 -1.26
CA SER A 233 27.39 -1.90 -1.67
C SER A 233 28.70 -2.55 -2.15
N VAL A 234 29.16 -3.59 -1.46
CA VAL A 234 30.35 -4.36 -1.90
C VAL A 234 30.09 -5.12 -3.19
N ALA A 235 28.94 -5.78 -3.30
CA ALA A 235 28.57 -6.53 -4.48
C ALA A 235 28.47 -5.60 -5.71
N GLU A 236 27.85 -4.43 -5.58
CA GLU A 236 27.79 -3.40 -6.62
C GLU A 236 29.17 -2.93 -7.09
N GLN A 237 30.17 -2.82 -6.21
CA GLN A 237 31.53 -2.47 -6.62
C GLN A 237 32.18 -3.56 -7.49
N ILE A 238 31.80 -4.83 -7.27
CA ILE A 238 32.36 -5.98 -7.99
C ILE A 238 31.57 -6.25 -9.28
N THR A 239 30.23 -6.13 -9.21
CA THR A 239 29.31 -6.53 -10.28
C THR A 239 28.59 -5.35 -10.94
N GLY A 240 28.95 -4.10 -10.65
CA GLY A 240 28.22 -2.92 -11.14
C GLY A 240 28.05 -2.87 -12.65
N ARG A 241 29.09 -3.25 -13.40
CA ARG A 241 29.03 -3.35 -14.87
C ARG A 241 28.01 -4.39 -15.35
N TYR A 242 27.88 -5.51 -14.65
CA TYR A 242 26.85 -6.50 -14.94
C TYR A 242 25.46 -5.95 -14.66
N VAL A 243 25.27 -5.29 -13.50
CA VAL A 243 23.98 -4.73 -13.11
C VAL A 243 23.50 -3.72 -14.16
N GLU A 244 24.34 -2.76 -14.52
CA GLU A 244 24.04 -1.77 -15.57
C GLU A 244 23.70 -2.44 -16.91
N ALA A 245 24.49 -3.43 -17.35
CA ALA A 245 24.24 -4.14 -18.61
C ALA A 245 22.96 -4.99 -18.57
N SER A 246 22.63 -5.57 -17.42
CA SER A 246 21.40 -6.33 -17.18
C SER A 246 20.17 -5.42 -17.24
N GLU A 247 20.21 -4.27 -16.57
CA GLU A 247 19.15 -3.25 -16.63
C GLU A 247 18.90 -2.78 -18.07
N MET A 248 19.97 -2.57 -18.87
CA MET A 248 19.83 -2.24 -20.29
C MET A 248 19.15 -3.36 -21.09
N CYS A 249 19.47 -4.62 -20.81
CA CYS A 249 18.83 -5.77 -21.46
C CYS A 249 17.34 -5.89 -21.09
N GLU A 250 17.00 -5.69 -19.81
CA GLU A 250 15.62 -5.69 -19.34
C GLU A 250 14.81 -4.55 -19.97
N ALA A 251 15.37 -3.34 -20.03
CA ALA A 251 14.76 -2.20 -20.70
C ALA A 251 14.53 -2.48 -22.19
N LEU A 252 15.52 -3.04 -22.89
CA LEU A 252 15.37 -3.44 -24.30
C LEU A 252 14.29 -4.53 -24.44
N GLU A 253 14.26 -5.53 -23.57
CA GLU A 253 13.25 -6.58 -23.62
C GLU A 253 11.82 -6.02 -23.44
N LYS A 254 11.63 -5.12 -22.48
CA LYS A 254 10.35 -4.42 -22.27
C LYS A 254 9.96 -3.63 -23.53
N LEU A 255 10.91 -2.87 -24.09
CA LEU A 255 10.68 -2.10 -25.32
C LEU A 255 10.28 -2.99 -26.50
N ILE A 256 10.94 -4.14 -26.68
CA ILE A 256 10.59 -5.12 -27.72
C ILE A 256 9.17 -5.63 -27.51
N LYS A 257 8.82 -6.09 -26.30
CA LYS A 257 7.48 -6.62 -25.99
C LYS A 257 6.38 -5.60 -26.28
N ASN A 258 6.59 -4.35 -25.88
CA ASN A 258 5.64 -3.27 -26.15
C ASN A 258 5.55 -2.94 -27.65
N SER A 259 6.68 -2.96 -28.36
CA SER A 259 6.74 -2.71 -29.81
C SER A 259 6.01 -3.81 -30.61
N GLU A 260 6.15 -5.08 -30.20
CA GLU A 260 5.42 -6.21 -30.79
C GLU A 260 3.90 -6.07 -30.61
N TYR A 261 3.46 -5.53 -29.48
CA TYR A 261 2.05 -5.27 -29.23
C TYR A 261 1.44 -4.25 -30.21
N LEU A 262 2.29 -3.39 -30.79
CA LEU A 262 1.94 -2.47 -31.88
C LEU A 262 2.33 -3.00 -33.27
N TYR A 263 2.69 -4.28 -33.38
CA TYR A 263 3.08 -4.93 -34.63
C TYR A 263 4.31 -4.32 -35.34
N VAL A 264 5.21 -3.71 -34.57
CA VAL A 264 6.52 -3.22 -35.07
C VAL A 264 7.42 -4.42 -35.39
N ASP A 265 8.22 -4.33 -36.45
CA ASP A 265 9.27 -5.33 -36.72
C ASP A 265 10.41 -5.20 -35.71
N VAL A 266 10.53 -6.19 -34.84
CA VAL A 266 11.55 -6.23 -33.77
C VAL A 266 12.65 -7.25 -34.02
N ARG A 267 12.73 -7.86 -35.21
CA ARG A 267 13.65 -8.99 -35.48
C ARG A 267 15.10 -8.66 -35.16
N GLU A 268 15.56 -7.50 -35.61
CA GLU A 268 16.94 -7.06 -35.37
C GLU A 268 17.19 -6.73 -33.90
N ALA A 269 16.27 -6.05 -33.23
CA ALA A 269 16.36 -5.78 -31.79
C ALA A 269 16.39 -7.06 -30.95
N ARG A 270 15.60 -8.08 -31.35
CA ARG A 270 15.59 -9.41 -30.71
C ARG A 270 16.90 -10.15 -30.93
N ARG A 271 17.47 -10.09 -32.14
CA ARG A 271 18.80 -10.66 -32.45
C ARG A 271 19.85 -10.04 -31.54
N LEU A 272 19.89 -8.70 -31.45
CA LEU A 272 20.81 -7.96 -30.60
C LEU A 272 20.64 -8.27 -29.11
N LEU A 273 19.39 -8.40 -28.62
CA LEU A 273 19.13 -8.83 -27.23
C LEU A 273 19.65 -10.25 -26.95
N ASN A 274 19.50 -11.17 -27.89
CA ASN A 274 20.01 -12.53 -27.74
C ASN A 274 21.54 -12.57 -27.73
N GLU A 275 22.20 -11.80 -28.61
CA GLU A 275 23.66 -11.64 -28.61
C GLU A 275 24.16 -10.97 -27.34
N ALA A 276 23.43 -9.96 -26.83
CA ALA A 276 23.74 -9.31 -25.55
C ALA A 276 23.71 -10.32 -24.39
N ARG A 277 22.66 -11.13 -24.32
CA ARG A 277 22.52 -12.18 -23.29
C ARG A 277 23.62 -13.24 -23.41
N ASP A 278 24.01 -13.60 -24.62
CA ASP A 278 25.11 -14.56 -24.83
C ASP A 278 26.45 -13.98 -24.38
N ALA A 279 26.75 -12.72 -24.73
CA ALA A 279 27.93 -12.02 -24.23
C ALA A 279 27.93 -11.96 -22.68
N GLY A 280 26.78 -11.68 -22.08
CA GLY A 280 26.60 -11.67 -20.63
C GLY A 280 26.89 -13.01 -19.96
N LYS A 281 26.45 -14.13 -20.55
CA LYS A 281 26.76 -15.49 -20.04
C LYS A 281 28.25 -15.81 -20.03
N HIS A 282 29.02 -15.17 -20.89
CA HIS A 282 30.48 -15.34 -20.97
C HIS A 282 31.24 -14.26 -20.17
N GLY A 283 30.55 -13.44 -19.39
CA GLY A 283 31.16 -12.39 -18.56
C GLY A 283 31.53 -11.10 -19.32
N ASP A 284 31.20 -10.98 -20.60
CA ASP A 284 31.43 -9.75 -21.37
C ASP A 284 30.25 -8.78 -21.24
N TRP A 285 30.14 -8.19 -20.05
CA TRP A 285 29.07 -7.23 -19.73
C TRP A 285 29.19 -5.92 -20.51
N THR A 286 30.40 -5.57 -20.94
CA THR A 286 30.62 -4.37 -21.76
C THR A 286 29.96 -4.58 -23.11
N MET A 287 30.21 -5.72 -23.76
CA MET A 287 29.54 -6.08 -25.01
C MET A 287 28.04 -6.27 -24.81
N MET A 288 27.61 -6.90 -23.71
CA MET A 288 26.19 -7.04 -23.35
C MET A 288 25.47 -5.67 -23.33
N GLY A 289 26.03 -4.69 -22.62
CA GLY A 289 25.47 -3.33 -22.55
C GLY A 289 25.47 -2.62 -23.91
N VAL A 290 26.56 -2.74 -24.68
CA VAL A 290 26.66 -2.14 -26.03
C VAL A 290 25.61 -2.71 -26.98
N LEU A 291 25.43 -4.03 -26.99
CA LEU A 291 24.44 -4.71 -27.84
C LEU A 291 23.00 -4.35 -27.42
N ALA A 292 22.71 -4.30 -26.12
CA ALA A 292 21.41 -3.87 -25.60
C ALA A 292 21.09 -2.42 -25.99
N LYS A 293 22.06 -1.51 -25.83
CA LYS A 293 21.92 -0.11 -26.25
C LYS A 293 21.66 0.00 -27.75
N LYS A 294 22.43 -0.72 -28.56
CA LYS A 294 22.24 -0.75 -30.02
C LYS A 294 20.85 -1.24 -30.41
N GLY A 295 20.36 -2.32 -29.79
CA GLY A 295 19.01 -2.83 -30.03
C GLY A 295 17.92 -1.80 -29.71
N ARG A 296 18.10 -1.05 -28.62
CA ARG A 296 17.19 0.03 -28.21
C ARG A 296 17.19 1.17 -29.23
N GLU A 297 18.38 1.62 -29.65
CA GLU A 297 18.52 2.68 -30.65
C GLU A 297 17.87 2.32 -31.99
N GLU A 298 17.96 1.05 -32.44
CA GLU A 298 17.29 0.60 -33.67
C GLU A 298 15.76 0.71 -33.57
N LEU A 299 15.16 0.34 -32.43
CA LEU A 299 13.73 0.50 -32.23
C LEU A 299 13.32 1.97 -32.16
N LEU A 300 14.08 2.79 -31.41
CA LEU A 300 13.77 4.21 -31.24
C LEU A 300 13.84 5.01 -32.55
N LYS A 301 14.59 4.54 -33.56
CA LYS A 301 14.56 5.14 -34.90
C LYS A 301 13.27 4.84 -35.66
N MET A 302 12.68 3.66 -35.46
CA MET A 302 11.49 3.21 -36.21
C MET A 302 10.17 3.62 -35.54
N LEU A 303 10.16 3.68 -34.21
CA LEU A 303 8.95 3.94 -33.41
C LEU A 303 8.23 5.26 -33.70
N PRO A 304 8.90 6.41 -33.92
CA PRO A 304 8.19 7.70 -34.04
C PRO A 304 7.11 7.74 -35.11
N GLU A 305 7.37 7.14 -36.28
CA GLU A 305 6.41 7.07 -37.38
C GLU A 305 5.23 6.14 -37.03
N VAL A 306 5.52 4.98 -36.45
CA VAL A 306 4.48 4.01 -36.03
C VAL A 306 3.59 4.59 -34.94
N LEU A 307 4.17 5.23 -33.92
CA LEU A 307 3.44 5.83 -32.82
C LEU A 307 2.56 6.99 -33.27
N ARG A 308 3.01 7.78 -34.26
CA ARG A 308 2.18 8.86 -34.83
C ARG A 308 0.91 8.32 -35.47
N GLU A 309 1.05 7.27 -36.28
CA GLU A 309 -0.09 6.62 -36.92
C GLU A 309 -0.99 5.93 -35.89
N GLU A 310 -0.42 5.31 -34.87
CA GLU A 310 -1.18 4.64 -33.82
C GLU A 310 -1.94 5.62 -32.91
N LEU A 311 -1.37 6.80 -32.60
CA LEU A 311 -2.07 7.88 -31.90
C LEU A 311 -3.30 8.35 -32.69
N LYS A 312 -3.18 8.45 -34.02
CA LYS A 312 -4.29 8.82 -34.89
C LYS A 312 -5.40 7.77 -34.87
N LYS A 313 -5.05 6.49 -35.04
CA LYS A 313 -5.99 5.36 -34.97
C LYS A 313 -6.67 5.26 -33.60
N SER A 314 -5.91 5.44 -32.52
CA SER A 314 -6.43 5.43 -31.16
C SER A 314 -7.44 6.55 -30.92
N LYS A 315 -7.22 7.73 -31.51
CA LYS A 315 -8.18 8.85 -31.47
C LYS A 315 -9.46 8.52 -32.23
N GLU A 316 -9.37 7.88 -33.39
CA GLU A 316 -10.54 7.44 -34.18
C GLU A 316 -11.35 6.41 -33.39
N ALA A 317 -10.70 5.36 -32.87
CA ALA A 317 -11.35 4.33 -32.05
C ALA A 317 -12.04 4.88 -30.79
N LEU A 318 -11.46 5.92 -30.19
CA LEU A 318 -12.04 6.61 -29.04
C LEU A 318 -13.35 7.35 -29.39
N LEU A 319 -13.41 7.95 -30.58
CA LEU A 319 -14.62 8.64 -31.06
C LEU A 319 -15.73 7.63 -31.34
N ASP A 320 -15.40 6.48 -31.93
CA ASP A 320 -16.34 5.40 -32.19
C ASP A 320 -16.92 4.83 -30.89
N ALA A 321 -16.06 4.50 -29.91
CA ALA A 321 -16.51 4.02 -28.60
C ALA A 321 -17.43 5.03 -27.89
N LYS A 322 -17.12 6.34 -28.01
CA LYS A 322 -17.98 7.39 -27.46
C LYS A 322 -19.34 7.48 -28.18
N ALA A 323 -19.36 7.29 -29.50
CA ALA A 323 -20.59 7.27 -30.29
C ALA A 323 -21.47 6.05 -29.94
N GLU A 324 -20.86 4.92 -29.58
CA GLU A 324 -21.53 3.72 -29.06
C GLU A 324 -22.06 3.90 -27.62
N GLY A 325 -21.78 5.04 -26.96
CA GLY A 325 -22.23 5.33 -25.60
C GLY A 325 -21.41 4.65 -24.49
N LYS A 326 -20.21 4.14 -24.80
CA LYS A 326 -19.29 3.56 -23.80
C LYS A 326 -18.69 4.66 -22.92
N ASP A 327 -18.39 4.34 -21.67
CA ASP A 327 -17.59 5.24 -20.82
C ASP A 327 -16.13 5.20 -21.28
N VAL A 328 -15.67 6.35 -21.79
CA VAL A 328 -14.33 6.53 -22.35
C VAL A 328 -13.45 7.45 -21.48
N SER A 329 -13.88 7.76 -20.25
CA SER A 329 -13.21 8.75 -19.40
C SER A 329 -11.76 8.38 -19.09
N SER A 330 -11.49 7.10 -18.78
CA SER A 330 -10.13 6.57 -18.56
C SER A 330 -9.28 6.63 -19.83
N LEU A 331 -9.84 6.19 -20.96
CA LEU A 331 -9.19 6.16 -22.27
C LEU A 331 -8.78 7.56 -22.76
N ILE A 332 -9.62 8.58 -22.55
CA ILE A 332 -9.29 9.97 -22.87
C ILE A 332 -8.05 10.42 -22.11
N LYS A 333 -7.94 10.06 -20.82
CA LYS A 333 -6.79 10.42 -19.99
C LYS A 333 -5.51 9.77 -20.52
N ILE A 334 -5.54 8.45 -20.73
CA ILE A 334 -4.39 7.68 -21.22
C ILE A 334 -3.91 8.23 -22.58
N LEU A 335 -4.83 8.48 -23.52
CA LEU A 335 -4.48 8.98 -24.85
C LEU A 335 -3.94 10.42 -24.81
N LYS A 336 -4.46 11.28 -23.93
CA LYS A 336 -3.91 12.63 -23.72
C LYS A 336 -2.48 12.56 -23.18
N ASP A 337 -2.24 11.72 -22.18
CA ASP A 337 -0.92 11.54 -21.57
C ASP A 337 0.09 11.03 -22.62
N GLY A 338 -0.30 10.03 -23.42
CA GLY A 338 0.50 9.55 -24.55
C GLY A 338 0.80 10.62 -25.60
N ALA A 339 -0.19 11.45 -25.97
CA ALA A 339 0.02 12.54 -26.92
C ALA A 339 0.94 13.65 -26.36
N VAL A 340 0.91 13.90 -25.05
CA VAL A 340 1.83 14.84 -24.38
C VAL A 340 3.25 14.29 -24.36
N ALA A 341 3.42 13.01 -24.02
CA ALA A 341 4.70 12.32 -24.07
C ALA A 341 5.32 12.39 -25.46
N PHE A 342 4.53 12.12 -26.51
CA PHE A 342 5.00 12.16 -27.89
C PHE A 342 5.49 13.55 -28.30
N LYS A 343 4.78 14.61 -27.90
CA LYS A 343 5.19 16.00 -28.15
C LYS A 343 6.49 16.38 -27.43
N ARG A 344 6.79 15.74 -26.30
CA ARG A 344 8.05 15.91 -25.57
C ARG A 344 9.18 15.04 -26.11
N ASN A 345 8.94 14.30 -27.20
CA ASN A 345 9.85 13.32 -27.77
C ASN A 345 10.16 12.16 -26.82
N ASP A 346 9.25 11.86 -25.89
CA ASP A 346 9.33 10.69 -25.02
C ASP A 346 8.64 9.50 -25.70
N ILE A 347 9.40 8.84 -26.56
CA ILE A 347 8.93 7.76 -27.43
C ILE A 347 8.50 6.53 -26.63
N GLU A 348 9.22 6.21 -25.56
CA GLU A 348 8.95 5.02 -24.73
C GLU A 348 7.69 5.22 -23.89
N GLU A 349 7.55 6.35 -23.22
CA GLU A 349 6.32 6.66 -22.48
C GLU A 349 5.10 6.71 -23.42
N THR A 350 5.26 7.27 -24.63
CA THR A 350 4.18 7.25 -25.64
C THR A 350 3.75 5.82 -25.98
N LEU A 351 4.73 4.94 -26.23
CA LEU A 351 4.50 3.54 -26.53
C LEU A 351 3.78 2.84 -25.36
N GLU A 352 4.22 3.05 -24.13
CA GLU A 352 3.58 2.49 -22.93
C GLU A 352 2.12 2.92 -22.81
N ARG A 353 1.82 4.21 -23.00
CA ARG A 353 0.44 4.72 -22.97
C ARG A 353 -0.42 4.16 -24.08
N LEU A 354 0.12 3.94 -25.28
CA LEU A 354 -0.64 3.32 -26.38
C LEU A 354 -0.91 1.83 -26.14
N VAL A 355 0.03 1.10 -25.54
CA VAL A 355 -0.19 -0.29 -25.12
C VAL A 355 -1.28 -0.35 -24.04
N GLU A 356 -1.21 0.53 -23.04
CA GLU A 356 -2.23 0.68 -21.99
C GLU A 356 -3.61 0.99 -22.60
N PHE A 357 -3.67 1.97 -23.51
CA PHE A 357 -4.89 2.35 -24.21
C PHE A 357 -5.53 1.16 -24.94
N LYS A 358 -4.75 0.41 -25.72
CA LYS A 358 -5.25 -0.76 -26.44
C LYS A 358 -5.71 -1.88 -25.51
N ALA A 359 -5.02 -2.10 -24.39
CA ALA A 359 -5.43 -3.09 -23.39
C ALA A 359 -6.76 -2.70 -22.74
N GLU A 360 -6.95 -1.42 -22.43
CA GLU A 360 -8.20 -0.90 -21.86
C GLU A 360 -9.35 -0.89 -22.88
N MET A 361 -9.09 -0.53 -24.13
CA MET A 361 -10.07 -0.62 -25.22
C MET A 361 -10.61 -2.06 -25.38
N LYS A 362 -9.74 -3.07 -25.26
CA LYS A 362 -10.14 -4.49 -25.31
C LYS A 362 -11.01 -4.94 -24.13
N ARG A 363 -10.95 -4.23 -22.99
CA ARG A 363 -11.83 -4.50 -21.84
C ARG A 363 -13.22 -3.88 -22.00
N LEU A 364 -13.32 -2.84 -22.86
CA LEU A 364 -14.56 -2.12 -23.16
C LEU A 364 -15.30 -2.66 -24.39
N SER A 365 -14.62 -3.43 -25.25
CA SER A 365 -15.21 -4.22 -26.35
C SER A 365 -15.79 -5.52 -25.83
#